data_AF-A0A1I1CQD1-F1
#
_entry.id   AF-A0A1I1CQD1-F1
#
_cell.length_a   1.000
_cell.length_b   1.000
_cell.length_c   1.000
_cell.angle_alpha   90.00
_cell.angle_beta   90.00
_cell.angle_gamma   90.00
#
_symmetry.space_group_name_H-M   'P 1'
#
loop_
_entity.id
_entity.type
_entity.pdbx_description
1 polymer ?
#
loop_
_entity_poly.entity_id
_entity_poly.type
_entity_poly.pdbx_seq_one_letter_code
_entity_poly.pdbx_strand_id
1 'polypeptide(L)'
;MVKTAMAVLVWWAALAAQAAPLRLPAGLAPVADGGAVTPVARGALIRYRGWLLAVDGAPSTERPDVLLSSASKSQAPRLQVGKRVRDLPVWSSFELVKGSTRLRITALPGADEAPALLLDFGASDYRIVIPSTAIARQDYGALAQRFPGADLALLPQDGRRVMLPLGGAEAQVFGAEQAVPFRFAKVKR
;
A
#
# COMPACT_ATOMS: atom_id res chain seq x y z
N MET A 1 -27.57 -41.56 38.17
CA MET A 1 -28.34 -40.69 37.23
C MET A 1 -27.39 -39.67 36.61
N VAL A 2 -27.72 -39.23 35.41
CA VAL A 2 -26.83 -38.88 34.29
C VAL A 2 -26.06 -37.57 34.49
N LYS A 3 -24.78 -37.57 34.06
CA LYS A 3 -23.85 -36.44 33.96
C LYS A 3 -24.35 -35.40 32.95
N THR A 4 -24.51 -34.15 33.34
CA THR A 4 -24.84 -33.05 32.42
C THR A 4 -23.57 -32.41 31.89
N ALA A 5 -23.44 -32.43 30.56
CA ALA A 5 -22.26 -32.11 29.79
C ALA A 5 -21.96 -30.60 29.74
N MET A 6 -20.68 -30.24 29.91
CA MET A 6 -20.13 -28.96 29.47
C MET A 6 -20.10 -28.93 27.94
N ALA A 7 -20.82 -28.00 27.33
CA ALA A 7 -20.66 -27.66 25.92
C ALA A 7 -19.60 -26.55 25.78
N VAL A 8 -18.36 -26.95 25.52
CA VAL A 8 -17.31 -26.06 25.01
C VAL A 8 -17.45 -26.03 23.49
N LEU A 9 -17.92 -24.91 22.93
CA LEU A 9 -17.95 -24.72 21.48
C LEU A 9 -16.66 -24.05 21.01
N VAL A 10 -15.96 -24.82 20.18
CA VAL A 10 -14.60 -24.67 19.69
C VAL A 10 -14.53 -23.58 18.61
N TRP A 11 -13.71 -22.57 18.89
CA TRP A 11 -12.64 -22.03 18.05
C TRP A 11 -12.85 -22.01 16.51
N TRP A 12 -13.05 -20.80 15.95
CA TRP A 12 -12.70 -20.50 14.56
C TRP A 12 -11.38 -19.74 14.52
N ALA A 13 -10.27 -20.46 14.59
CA ALA A 13 -8.99 -19.94 14.14
C ALA A 13 -8.86 -20.26 12.65
N ALA A 14 -9.34 -19.37 11.79
CA ALA A 14 -8.92 -19.35 10.40
C ALA A 14 -7.44 -18.94 10.39
N LEU A 15 -6.55 -19.91 10.56
CA LEU A 15 -5.13 -19.76 10.33
C LEU A 15 -5.01 -19.44 8.84
N ALA A 16 -4.91 -18.16 8.49
CA ALA A 16 -4.58 -17.74 7.15
C ALA A 16 -3.21 -18.34 6.84
N ALA A 17 -3.19 -19.46 6.10
CA ALA A 17 -1.98 -20.01 5.54
C ALA A 17 -1.39 -18.91 4.66
N GLN A 18 -0.39 -18.19 5.19
CA GLN A 18 0.36 -17.22 4.41
C GLN A 18 1.04 -18.01 3.31
N ALA A 19 0.52 -17.87 2.09
CA ALA A 19 1.15 -18.42 0.91
C ALA A 19 2.60 -17.93 0.86
N ALA A 20 3.52 -18.80 0.47
CA ALA A 20 4.93 -18.44 0.37
C ALA A 20 5.10 -17.16 -0.48
N PRO A 21 6.01 -16.24 -0.10
CA PRO A 21 6.18 -14.98 -0.81
C PRO A 21 6.48 -15.21 -2.29
N LEU A 22 5.84 -14.45 -3.17
CA LEU A 22 6.12 -14.52 -4.60
C LEU A 22 7.47 -13.85 -4.89
N ARG A 23 8.43 -14.64 -5.38
CA ARG A 23 9.76 -14.16 -5.74
C ARG A 23 9.80 -13.66 -7.19
N LEU A 24 10.39 -12.49 -7.37
CA LEU A 24 10.67 -11.86 -8.66
C LEU A 24 12.17 -11.85 -8.94
N PRO A 25 12.58 -11.92 -10.22
CA PRO A 25 13.97 -11.80 -10.60
C PRO A 25 14.52 -10.44 -10.18
N ALA A 26 15.73 -10.42 -9.64
CA ALA A 26 16.44 -9.18 -9.34
C ALA A 26 16.75 -8.44 -10.65
N GLY A 27 16.63 -7.11 -10.63
CA GLY A 27 17.14 -6.28 -11.72
C GLY A 27 18.67 -6.23 -11.68
N LEU A 28 19.30 -6.12 -12.84
CA LEU A 28 20.76 -5.94 -12.97
C LEU A 28 21.19 -4.47 -12.83
N ALA A 29 20.23 -3.53 -12.84
CA ALA A 29 20.51 -2.11 -12.75
C ALA A 29 20.95 -1.70 -11.34
N PRO A 30 21.84 -0.69 -11.20
CA PRO A 30 22.18 -0.11 -9.92
C PRO A 30 20.93 0.33 -9.16
N VAL A 31 20.88 -0.04 -7.89
CA VAL A 31 19.76 0.27 -7.02
C VAL A 31 20.02 1.60 -6.33
N ALA A 32 19.19 2.61 -6.61
CA ALA A 32 19.27 3.90 -5.92
C ALA A 32 18.98 3.74 -4.42
N ASP A 33 19.67 4.53 -3.60
CA ASP A 33 19.40 4.62 -2.17
C ASP A 33 18.04 5.30 -1.93
N GLY A 34 17.15 4.58 -1.24
CA GLY A 34 15.80 5.03 -0.93
C GLY A 34 14.77 4.75 -2.03
N GLY A 35 13.74 5.58 -2.07
CA GLY A 35 12.65 5.50 -3.03
C GLY A 35 12.10 6.86 -3.41
N ALA A 36 11.20 6.83 -4.38
CA ALA A 36 10.49 7.99 -4.85
C ALA A 36 9.06 7.64 -5.21
N VAL A 37 8.14 8.55 -4.91
CA VAL A 37 6.77 8.53 -5.43
C VAL A 37 6.60 9.69 -6.41
N THR A 38 6.08 9.39 -7.59
CA THR A 38 5.81 10.39 -8.63
C THR A 38 4.33 10.30 -9.01
N PRO A 39 3.50 11.31 -8.70
CA PRO A 39 2.13 11.34 -9.19
C PRO A 39 2.15 11.55 -10.71
N VAL A 40 1.41 10.72 -11.44
CA VAL A 40 1.38 10.76 -12.91
C VAL A 40 -0.04 10.47 -13.38
N ALA A 41 -0.59 11.38 -14.20
CA ALA A 41 -1.97 11.32 -14.68
C ALA A 41 -2.95 11.15 -13.50
N ARG A 42 -3.70 10.03 -13.46
CA ARG A 42 -4.68 9.72 -12.41
C ARG A 42 -4.11 8.92 -11.23
N GLY A 43 -2.87 8.44 -11.36
CA GLY A 43 -2.25 7.51 -10.44
C GLY A 43 -0.91 7.99 -9.91
N ALA A 44 -0.07 7.04 -9.47
CA ALA A 44 1.30 7.31 -9.07
C ALA A 44 2.24 6.16 -9.46
N LEU A 45 3.50 6.50 -9.76
CA LEU A 45 4.60 5.56 -9.86
C LEU A 45 5.39 5.57 -8.55
N ILE A 46 5.71 4.38 -8.05
CA ILE A 46 6.56 4.22 -6.86
C ILE A 46 7.80 3.43 -7.27
N ARG A 47 8.97 4.03 -7.03
CA ARG A 47 10.27 3.39 -7.20
C ARG A 47 10.88 3.15 -5.84
N TYR A 48 11.33 1.94 -5.56
CA TYR A 48 12.03 1.65 -4.32
C TYR A 48 12.95 0.46 -4.49
N ARG A 49 14.25 0.64 -4.23
CA ARG A 49 15.24 -0.46 -4.24
C ARG A 49 15.11 -1.46 -5.41
N GLY A 50 14.96 -0.95 -6.64
CA GLY A 50 14.79 -1.74 -7.86
C GLY A 50 13.36 -2.22 -8.15
N TRP A 51 12.40 -1.93 -7.28
CA TRP A 51 10.97 -2.07 -7.56
C TRP A 51 10.44 -0.91 -8.38
N LEU A 52 9.55 -1.24 -9.31
CA LEU A 52 8.64 -0.30 -9.97
C LEU A 52 7.20 -0.74 -9.76
N LEU A 53 6.42 0.08 -9.06
CA LEU A 53 4.99 -0.11 -8.88
C LEU A 53 4.24 1.00 -9.61
N ALA A 54 3.14 0.65 -10.27
CA ALA A 54 2.20 1.63 -10.82
C ALA A 54 0.84 1.48 -10.13
N VAL A 55 0.33 2.61 -9.64
CA VAL A 55 -0.93 2.72 -8.91
C VAL A 55 -1.98 3.35 -9.82
N ASP A 56 -3.18 2.76 -9.85
CA ASP A 56 -4.38 3.24 -10.57
C ASP A 56 -4.14 3.60 -12.04
N GLY A 57 -3.40 2.74 -12.75
CA GLY A 57 -3.15 2.92 -14.18
C GLY A 57 -2.18 4.04 -14.51
N ALA A 58 -1.33 4.47 -13.56
CA ALA A 58 -0.24 5.40 -13.83
C ALA A 58 0.60 4.92 -15.03
N PRO A 59 0.75 5.74 -16.09
CA PRO A 59 1.52 5.35 -17.26
C PRO A 59 3.00 5.24 -16.89
N SER A 60 3.69 4.25 -17.47
CA SER A 60 5.12 4.05 -17.28
C SER A 60 5.79 3.67 -18.60
N THR A 61 6.98 4.22 -18.83
CA THR A 61 7.85 3.86 -19.97
C THR A 61 8.52 2.51 -19.78
N GLU A 62 8.73 2.10 -18.53
CA GLU A 62 9.24 0.79 -18.14
C GLU A 62 8.08 -0.10 -17.70
N ARG A 63 8.20 -1.41 -17.88
CA ARG A 63 7.18 -2.36 -17.40
C ARG A 63 7.19 -2.40 -15.87
N PRO A 64 6.08 -2.09 -15.19
CA PRO A 64 6.02 -2.21 -13.73
C PRO A 64 6.10 -3.66 -13.26
N ASP A 65 6.77 -3.87 -12.13
CA ASP A 65 6.80 -5.16 -11.43
C ASP A 65 5.43 -5.50 -10.86
N VAL A 66 4.74 -4.47 -10.33
CA VAL A 66 3.44 -4.58 -9.70
C VAL A 66 2.52 -3.48 -10.21
N LEU A 67 1.33 -3.87 -10.64
CA LEU A 67 0.22 -2.94 -10.89
C LEU A 67 -0.75 -3.04 -9.72
N LEU A 68 -1.09 -1.89 -9.14
CA LEU A 68 -2.04 -1.78 -8.04
C LEU A 68 -3.26 -1.00 -8.54
N SER A 69 -4.44 -1.58 -8.34
CA SER A 69 -5.70 -0.88 -8.52
C SER A 69 -6.36 -0.74 -7.16
N SER A 70 -6.69 0.49 -6.79
CA SER A 70 -7.47 0.79 -5.59
C SER A 70 -8.88 0.22 -5.73
N ALA A 71 -9.58 0.08 -4.59
CA ALA A 71 -10.95 -0.37 -4.60
C ALA A 71 -11.85 0.62 -5.38
N SER A 72 -12.95 0.09 -5.93
CA SER A 72 -14.04 0.89 -6.48
C SER A 72 -15.37 0.41 -5.87
N LYS A 73 -16.49 1.07 -6.17
CA LYS A 73 -17.81 0.99 -5.48
C LYS A 73 -18.36 -0.40 -5.11
N SER A 74 -17.77 -1.51 -5.57
CA SER A 74 -18.03 -2.87 -5.05
C SER A 74 -16.89 -3.86 -5.31
N GLN A 75 -15.68 -3.37 -5.61
CA GLN A 75 -14.55 -4.21 -5.99
C GLN A 75 -13.41 -4.05 -4.99
N ALA A 76 -12.89 -5.18 -4.52
CA ALA A 76 -11.67 -5.20 -3.73
C ALA A 76 -10.51 -4.58 -4.53
N PRO A 77 -9.50 -4.01 -3.85
CA PRO A 77 -8.25 -3.65 -4.49
C PRO A 77 -7.68 -4.83 -5.27
N ARG A 78 -6.98 -4.56 -6.36
CA ARG A 78 -6.36 -5.59 -7.18
C ARG A 78 -4.87 -5.38 -7.29
N LEU A 79 -4.15 -6.49 -7.23
CA LEU A 79 -2.73 -6.58 -7.49
C LEU A 79 -2.51 -7.42 -8.74
N GLN A 80 -1.68 -6.92 -9.64
CA GLN A 80 -1.21 -7.69 -10.79
C GLN A 80 0.32 -7.73 -10.83
N VAL A 81 0.84 -8.94 -11.05
CA VAL A 81 2.27 -9.21 -11.19
C VAL A 81 2.47 -10.07 -12.44
N GLY A 82 3.09 -9.51 -13.47
CA GLY A 82 3.13 -10.12 -14.79
C GLY A 82 1.71 -10.34 -15.36
N LYS A 83 1.34 -11.61 -15.61
CA LYS A 83 -0.01 -12.01 -16.06
C LYS A 83 -0.95 -12.41 -14.93
N ARG A 84 -0.46 -12.50 -13.69
CA ARG A 84 -1.25 -12.95 -12.54
C ARG A 84 -1.97 -11.76 -11.93
N VAL A 85 -3.29 -11.82 -11.87
CA VAL A 85 -4.15 -10.84 -11.18
C VAL A 85 -4.70 -11.49 -9.91
N ARG A 86 -4.75 -10.72 -8.83
CA ARG A 86 -5.27 -11.13 -7.52
C ARG A 86 -6.13 -10.01 -6.98
N ASP A 87 -7.35 -10.34 -6.57
CA ASP A 87 -8.12 -9.47 -5.70
C ASP A 87 -7.52 -9.55 -4.28
N LEU A 88 -7.55 -8.42 -3.56
CA LEU A 88 -7.06 -8.29 -2.20
C LEU A 88 -8.25 -7.92 -1.28
N PRO A 89 -8.99 -8.91 -0.77
CA PRO A 89 -10.03 -8.68 0.24
C PRO A 89 -9.48 -7.94 1.45
N VAL A 90 -10.31 -7.17 2.15
CA VAL A 90 -9.91 -6.50 3.40
C VAL A 90 -9.30 -7.51 4.39
N TRP A 91 -8.24 -7.08 5.07
CA TRP A 91 -7.39 -7.87 5.96
C TRP A 91 -6.51 -8.93 5.31
N SER A 92 -6.59 -9.10 3.99
CA SER A 92 -5.62 -9.93 3.27
C SER A 92 -4.30 -9.19 3.09
N SER A 93 -3.23 -9.96 3.01
CA SER A 93 -1.92 -9.46 2.62
C SER A 93 -1.31 -10.34 1.53
N PHE A 94 -0.49 -9.73 0.69
CA PHE A 94 0.27 -10.40 -0.34
C PHE A 94 1.73 -9.97 -0.25
N GLU A 95 2.62 -10.95 -0.29
CA GLU A 95 4.04 -10.71 -0.12
C GLU A 95 4.84 -11.03 -1.36
N LEU A 96 5.76 -10.12 -1.63
CA LEU A 96 6.61 -10.10 -2.80
C LEU A 96 8.05 -9.91 -2.37
N VAL A 97 8.96 -10.60 -3.04
CA VAL A 97 10.41 -10.49 -2.77
C VAL A 97 11.15 -10.31 -4.10
N LYS A 98 12.00 -9.29 -4.20
CA LYS A 98 12.85 -9.00 -5.36
C LYS A 98 14.26 -8.69 -4.86
N GLY A 99 15.22 -9.54 -5.23
CA GLY A 99 16.56 -9.50 -4.64
C GLY A 99 16.49 -9.66 -3.10
N SER A 100 17.09 -8.72 -2.37
CA SER A 100 17.06 -8.65 -0.90
C SER A 100 15.86 -7.89 -0.34
N THR A 101 15.02 -7.29 -1.19
CA THR A 101 13.95 -6.39 -0.78
C THR A 101 12.61 -7.12 -0.71
N ARG A 102 11.88 -6.96 0.40
CA ARG A 102 10.51 -7.48 0.58
C ARG A 102 9.51 -6.34 0.43
N LEU A 103 8.38 -6.64 -0.19
CA LEU A 103 7.22 -5.77 -0.26
C LEU A 103 6.02 -6.58 0.25
N ARG A 104 5.41 -6.13 1.33
CA ARG A 104 4.12 -6.63 1.80
C ARG A 104 3.04 -5.61 1.45
N ILE A 105 1.97 -6.09 0.84
CA ILE A 105 0.83 -5.28 0.41
C ILE A 105 -0.38 -5.79 1.17
N THR A 106 -0.95 -4.95 2.02
CA THR A 106 -2.09 -5.32 2.87
C THR A 106 -3.29 -4.48 2.49
N ALA A 107 -4.44 -5.11 2.29
CA ALA A 107 -5.71 -4.40 2.21
C ALA A 107 -6.23 -4.15 3.64
N LEU A 108 -6.42 -2.89 4.00
CA LEU A 108 -6.93 -2.42 5.27
C LEU A 108 -8.35 -1.87 5.09
N PRO A 109 -9.17 -1.82 6.15
CA PRO A 109 -10.39 -1.03 6.11
C PRO A 109 -10.03 0.45 5.96
N GLY A 110 -10.67 1.13 5.01
CA GLY A 110 -10.57 2.57 4.84
C GLY A 110 -11.89 3.27 5.18
N ALA A 111 -11.98 4.56 4.85
CA ALA A 111 -13.15 5.38 5.14
C ALA A 111 -14.38 4.89 4.38
N ASP A 112 -15.56 4.97 5.00
CA ASP A 112 -16.85 4.59 4.40
C ASP A 112 -16.84 3.18 3.79
N GLU A 113 -16.25 2.23 4.52
CA GLU A 113 -16.08 0.81 4.12
C GLU A 113 -15.21 0.59 2.87
N ALA A 114 -14.65 1.64 2.26
CA ALA A 114 -13.79 1.51 1.10
C ALA A 114 -12.36 1.09 1.52
N PRO A 115 -11.83 -0.03 1.03
CA PRO A 115 -10.51 -0.52 1.44
C PRO A 115 -9.38 0.48 1.14
N ALA A 116 -8.34 0.49 1.95
CA ALA A 116 -7.06 1.15 1.66
C ALA A 116 -5.97 0.09 1.43
N LEU A 117 -4.96 0.39 0.61
CA LEU A 117 -3.77 -0.46 0.51
C LEU A 117 -2.66 0.11 1.40
N LEU A 118 -2.01 -0.74 2.19
CA LEU A 118 -0.76 -0.43 2.88
C LEU A 118 0.38 -1.16 2.19
N LEU A 119 1.36 -0.40 1.71
CA LEU A 119 2.63 -0.90 1.19
C LEU A 119 3.66 -0.82 2.31
N ASP A 120 4.20 -1.97 2.69
CA ASP A 120 5.22 -2.12 3.72
C ASP A 120 6.47 -2.72 3.10
N PHE A 121 7.52 -1.91 3.00
CA PHE A 121 8.79 -2.30 2.41
C PHE A 121 9.73 -3.03 3.40
N GLY A 122 9.27 -3.35 4.63
CA GLY A 122 9.99 -4.18 5.60
C GLY A 122 10.30 -3.51 6.93
N ALA A 123 10.87 -4.27 7.88
CA ALA A 123 10.91 -3.98 9.33
C ALA A 123 11.72 -2.73 9.78
N SER A 124 12.22 -1.91 8.85
CA SER A 124 12.85 -0.61 9.13
C SER A 124 12.77 0.35 7.94
N ASP A 125 11.86 0.06 7.00
CA ASP A 125 11.73 0.76 5.73
C ASP A 125 10.42 1.56 5.70
N TYR A 126 10.21 2.28 4.60
CA TYR A 126 9.11 3.24 4.41
C TYR A 126 7.75 2.53 4.30
N ARG A 127 6.68 3.20 4.75
CA ARG A 127 5.30 2.69 4.62
C ARG A 127 4.40 3.71 3.93
N ILE A 128 3.69 3.25 2.90
CA ILE A 128 2.79 4.09 2.09
C ILE A 128 1.38 3.55 2.20
N VAL A 129 0.43 4.37 2.64
CA VAL A 129 -1.00 4.06 2.57
C VAL A 129 -1.62 4.69 1.32
N ILE A 130 -2.53 3.96 0.68
CA ILE A 130 -3.24 4.36 -0.54
C ILE A 130 -4.73 4.17 -0.27
N PRO A 131 -5.44 5.18 0.26
CA PRO A 131 -6.89 5.13 0.41
C PRO A 131 -7.59 5.08 -0.95
N SER A 132 -8.70 4.34 -1.04
CA SER A 132 -9.47 4.25 -2.30
C SER A 132 -10.47 5.39 -2.48
N THR A 133 -10.90 6.02 -1.39
CA THR A 133 -11.86 7.13 -1.38
C THR A 133 -11.20 8.44 -1.00
N ALA A 134 -11.81 9.53 -1.46
CA ALA A 134 -11.39 10.88 -1.09
C ALA A 134 -11.61 11.07 0.40
N ILE A 135 -10.66 11.73 1.05
CA ILE A 135 -10.70 12.07 2.47
C ILE A 135 -10.76 13.59 2.54
N ALA A 136 -11.64 14.13 3.38
CA ALA A 136 -11.75 15.57 3.54
C ALA A 136 -10.49 16.11 4.22
N ARG A 137 -10.04 17.32 3.85
CA ARG A 137 -8.79 17.90 4.36
C ARG A 137 -8.76 18.01 5.89
N GLN A 138 -9.90 18.30 6.49
CA GLN A 138 -10.07 18.38 7.95
C GLN A 138 -9.75 17.06 8.67
N ASP A 139 -9.88 15.92 7.98
CA ASP A 139 -9.65 14.59 8.55
C ASP A 139 -8.20 14.11 8.38
N TYR A 140 -7.33 14.92 7.76
CA TYR A 140 -5.95 14.51 7.47
C TYR A 140 -5.14 14.30 8.74
N GLY A 141 -5.41 15.10 9.79
CA GLY A 141 -4.78 14.93 11.10
C GLY A 141 -5.07 13.56 11.73
N ALA A 142 -6.20 12.94 11.40
CA ALA A 142 -6.58 11.63 11.91
C ALA A 142 -5.95 10.46 11.11
N LEU A 143 -5.37 10.70 9.93
CA LEU A 143 -4.80 9.65 9.09
C LEU A 143 -3.67 8.88 9.77
N ALA A 144 -2.81 9.59 10.51
CA ALA A 144 -1.71 8.95 11.24
C ALA A 144 -2.21 8.00 12.35
N GLN A 145 -3.39 8.31 12.94
CA GLN A 145 -4.03 7.46 13.94
C GLN A 145 -4.73 6.26 13.28
N ARG A 146 -5.37 6.48 12.12
CA ARG A 146 -6.06 5.43 11.37
C ARG A 146 -5.11 4.41 10.74
N PHE A 147 -3.95 4.87 10.30
CA PHE A 147 -2.93 4.05 9.65
C PHE A 147 -1.61 4.15 10.43
N PRO A 148 -1.54 3.56 11.63
CA PRO A 148 -0.40 3.72 12.51
C PRO A 148 0.88 3.18 11.86
N GLY A 149 1.92 4.01 11.89
CA GLY A 149 3.22 3.68 11.30
C GLY A 149 3.33 3.89 9.79
N ALA A 150 2.28 4.36 9.10
CA ALA A 150 2.45 4.89 7.74
C ALA A 150 3.30 6.17 7.77
N ASP A 151 4.14 6.37 6.75
CA ASP A 151 4.99 7.55 6.57
C ASP A 151 4.46 8.48 5.47
N LEU A 152 3.62 7.97 4.58
CA LEU A 152 3.03 8.70 3.45
C LEU A 152 1.62 8.19 3.15
N ALA A 153 0.70 9.10 2.83
CA ALA A 153 -0.57 8.77 2.19
C ALA A 153 -0.61 9.24 0.73
N LEU A 154 -1.08 8.38 -0.17
CA LEU A 154 -1.40 8.73 -1.56
C LEU A 154 -2.91 8.90 -1.70
N LEU A 155 -3.38 10.11 -1.48
CA LEU A 155 -4.81 10.43 -1.41
C LEU A 155 -5.39 10.63 -2.81
N PRO A 156 -6.58 10.09 -3.10
CA PRO A 156 -7.28 10.43 -4.32
C PRO A 156 -7.92 11.82 -4.16
N GLN A 157 -7.58 12.74 -5.05
CA GLN A 157 -8.14 14.09 -5.08
C GLN A 157 -8.29 14.54 -6.54
N ASP A 158 -9.50 14.98 -6.91
CA ASP A 158 -9.80 15.52 -8.26
C ASP A 158 -9.36 14.58 -9.40
N GLY A 159 -9.49 13.26 -9.18
CA GLY A 159 -9.09 12.23 -10.13
C GLY A 159 -7.57 12.02 -10.26
N ARG A 160 -6.76 12.55 -9.35
CA ARG A 160 -5.30 12.36 -9.27
C ARG A 160 -4.89 11.81 -7.91
N ARG A 161 -3.61 11.42 -7.78
CA ARG A 161 -2.99 11.07 -6.49
C ARG A 161 -2.19 12.26 -5.95
N VAL A 162 -2.46 12.63 -4.70
CA VAL A 162 -1.74 13.67 -3.96
C VAL A 162 -0.99 13.00 -2.80
N MET A 163 0.23 13.47 -2.53
CA MET A 163 1.11 12.88 -1.53
C MET A 163 1.04 13.68 -0.23
N LEU A 164 0.73 13.01 0.88
CA LEU A 164 0.70 13.61 2.21
C LEU A 164 1.67 12.87 3.15
N PRO A 165 2.80 13.47 3.55
CA PRO A 165 3.67 12.91 4.57
C PRO A 165 2.94 12.77 5.91
N LEU A 166 3.14 11.63 6.59
CA LEU A 166 2.54 11.32 7.89
C LEU A 166 3.69 11.19 8.92
N GLY A 167 3.78 12.13 9.87
CA GLY A 167 4.73 12.02 11.00
C GLY A 167 5.71 13.19 11.22
N GLY A 168 5.46 14.39 10.69
CA GLY A 168 6.27 15.59 10.98
C GLY A 168 5.39 16.83 11.27
N ALA A 169 5.94 17.79 12.04
CA ALA A 169 5.26 19.05 12.42
C ALA A 169 5.04 20.00 11.22
N GLU A 170 5.83 19.86 10.16
CA GLU A 170 5.61 20.51 8.86
C GLU A 170 4.78 19.61 7.94
N ALA A 171 3.52 19.39 8.33
CA ALA A 171 2.55 18.69 7.51
C ALA A 171 2.07 19.60 6.37
N GLN A 172 2.91 19.85 5.37
CA GLN A 172 2.45 20.41 4.10
C GLN A 172 3.21 19.76 2.95
N VAL A 173 2.50 19.06 2.06
CA VAL A 173 2.21 19.62 0.73
C VAL A 173 0.87 19.09 0.26
N PHE A 174 0.05 19.99 -0.30
CA PHE A 174 -1.22 19.69 -0.97
C PHE A 174 -1.22 20.28 -2.38
N GLY A 175 -1.90 19.63 -3.32
CA GLY A 175 -2.30 20.23 -4.59
C GLY A 175 -1.24 20.20 -5.71
N ALA A 176 -1.58 20.84 -6.84
CA ALA A 176 -0.96 20.73 -8.17
C ALA A 176 0.53 21.09 -8.29
N GLU A 177 1.23 21.35 -7.19
CA GLU A 177 2.64 21.78 -7.18
C GLU A 177 3.66 20.63 -7.23
N GLN A 178 3.24 19.37 -7.05
CA GLN A 178 4.14 18.22 -7.18
C GLN A 178 4.26 17.74 -8.64
N ALA A 179 4.87 18.58 -9.49
CA ALA A 179 5.51 18.11 -10.73
C ALA A 179 6.80 17.32 -10.42
N VAL A 180 7.29 17.40 -9.18
CA VAL A 180 8.55 16.80 -8.73
C VAL A 180 8.29 15.51 -7.95
N PRO A 181 9.05 14.44 -8.19
CA PRO A 181 9.00 13.22 -7.38
C PRO A 181 9.26 13.50 -5.90
N PHE A 182 8.40 13.00 -5.02
CA PHE A 182 8.67 12.97 -3.58
C PHE A 182 9.69 11.86 -3.29
N ARG A 183 10.87 12.23 -2.81
CA ARG A 183 11.93 11.28 -2.47
C ARG A 183 11.88 10.96 -0.99
N PHE A 184 12.06 9.69 -0.67
CA PHE A 184 12.20 9.22 0.69
C PHE A 184 13.45 8.34 0.79
N ALA A 185 14.31 8.70 1.73
CA ALA A 185 15.28 7.79 2.31
C ALA A 185 14.88 7.65 3.77
N LYS A 186 15.18 6.52 4.42
CA LYS A 186 14.80 6.21 5.81
C LYS A 186 14.81 7.47 6.68
N VAL A 187 13.63 8.00 7.00
CA VAL A 187 13.52 9.06 8.01
C VAL A 187 13.83 8.35 9.32
N LYS A 188 14.98 8.63 9.93
CA LYS A 188 15.21 8.23 11.31
C LYS A 188 14.09 8.90 12.12
N ARG A 189 13.10 8.11 12.55
CA ARG A 189 12.15 8.52 13.58
C ARG A 189 12.88 8.63 14.90
#